data_AF-X6LFQ9-F1
#
_entry.id   AF-X6LFQ9-F1
#
_cell.length_a   1.000
_cell.length_b   1.000
_cell.length_c   1.000
_cell.angle_alpha   90.00
_cell.angle_beta   90.00
_cell.angle_gamma   90.00
#
_symmetry.space_group_name_H-M   'P 1'
#
loop_
_entity.id
_entity.type
_entity.pdbx_description
1 polymer ?
#
loop_
_entity_poly.entity_id
_entity_poly.type
_entity_poly.pdbx_seq_one_letter_code
_entity_poly.pdbx_strand_id
1 'polypeptide(L)'
;MGIPKFYRWLSERYPLINERVDGPVRPEFDCLYLDMNGIFHNYSYGAYTLRTPERAEMFANICKQILYLVSLIKPKRLLYLAVDGVAPTAKQNQQRKRRFLAARKRLEEAEQRKEQGRRGLERFDSNNITPGTEFMEELNKELRIFITKQISENGLWKSLTVIYSDHLSPGEGEHKIMSYIRHMKMQPETEFDHNTRHCIYGLDADLIILGLVSHELHFTLLREEVIFAPQQQEKKMKANEKQLIKKQEFQLLHIGVLRHYLKLEFVADANINTREKEKPSDNTNNNASSAVDLERIIDDFVFLCALVGNDFLPSIPTIKIATGGLEYLLLVYKNILSDLPDYLTYRGKLNMESILTYFKELATIETAQLTEQLQFLKDFWKKSSNRQHNPDIKEPTIEEIEEGLTLLKGMCNIFFHF
;
A
#
# COMPACT_ATOMS: atom_id res chain seq x y z
N MET A 1 -4.36 4.48 1.66
CA MET A 1 -4.84 4.12 0.31
C MET A 1 -4.32 2.74 -0.04
N GLY A 2 -4.70 2.24 -1.21
CA GLY A 2 -4.13 1.00 -1.74
C GLY A 2 -4.79 -0.26 -1.23
N ILE A 3 -4.04 -1.36 -1.24
CA ILE A 3 -4.54 -2.71 -0.95
C ILE A 3 -4.85 -2.86 0.55
N PRO A 4 -6.12 -3.06 0.95
CA PRO A 4 -6.51 -3.09 2.36
C PRO A 4 -5.81 -4.21 3.15
N LYS A 5 -5.24 -3.88 4.32
CA LYS A 5 -4.52 -4.81 5.21
C LYS A 5 -3.25 -5.46 4.61
N PHE A 6 -2.81 -5.04 3.43
CA PHE A 6 -1.66 -5.63 2.75
C PHE A 6 -0.35 -5.52 3.54
N TYR A 7 -0.06 -4.35 4.11
CA TYR A 7 1.13 -4.16 4.95
C TYR A 7 1.16 -5.13 6.16
N ARG A 8 0.01 -5.32 6.80
CA ARG A 8 -0.13 -6.26 7.92
C ARG A 8 0.15 -7.69 7.47
N TRP A 9 -0.48 -8.10 6.38
CA TRP A 9 -0.29 -9.43 5.80
C TRP A 9 1.18 -9.70 5.45
N LEU A 10 1.85 -8.75 4.79
CA LEU A 10 3.28 -8.85 4.47
C LEU A 10 4.13 -8.97 5.73
N SER A 11 3.85 -8.17 6.76
CA SER A 11 4.61 -8.16 8.00
C SER A 11 4.44 -9.46 8.81
N GLU A 12 3.25 -10.08 8.74
CA GLU A 12 2.97 -11.36 9.39
C GLU A 12 3.62 -12.53 8.61
N ARG A 13 3.59 -12.51 7.27
CA ARG A 13 4.16 -13.57 6.41
C ARG A 13 5.68 -13.51 6.28
N TYR A 14 6.24 -12.31 6.20
CA TYR A 14 7.68 -12.05 6.00
C TYR A 14 8.21 -11.18 7.14
N PRO A 15 8.40 -11.74 8.35
CA PRO A 15 8.64 -10.95 9.56
C PRO A 15 9.94 -10.14 9.55
N LEU A 16 10.96 -10.59 8.80
CA LEU A 16 12.27 -9.93 8.76
C LEU A 16 12.35 -8.74 7.79
N ILE A 17 11.25 -8.37 7.13
CA ILE A 17 11.25 -7.19 6.25
C ILE A 17 11.28 -5.88 7.04
N ASN A 18 10.83 -5.89 8.30
CA ASN A 18 10.73 -4.70 9.13
C ASN A 18 11.88 -4.63 10.14
N GLU A 19 12.49 -3.46 10.25
CA GLU A 19 13.55 -3.14 11.21
C GLU A 19 13.23 -1.82 11.92
N ARG A 20 13.46 -1.73 13.23
CA ARG A 20 13.29 -0.46 13.96
C ARG A 20 14.46 0.48 13.66
N VAL A 21 14.17 1.77 13.48
CA VAL A 21 15.19 2.77 13.10
C VAL A 21 16.26 2.98 14.19
N ASP A 22 15.92 2.72 15.45
CA ASP A 22 16.85 2.75 16.59
C ASP A 22 17.64 1.45 16.79
N GLY A 23 17.61 0.56 15.79
CA GLY A 23 18.40 -0.67 15.76
C GLY A 23 19.92 -0.45 15.87
N PRO A 24 20.67 -1.53 16.15
CA PRO A 24 22.11 -1.47 16.40
C PRO A 24 22.92 -1.01 15.17
N VAL A 25 22.39 -1.21 13.97
CA VAL A 25 23.00 -0.79 12.70
C VAL A 25 22.06 0.20 12.03
N ARG A 26 22.55 1.39 11.68
CA ARG A 26 21.78 2.32 10.85
C ARG A 26 22.21 2.15 9.40
N PRO A 27 21.32 1.69 8.50
CA PRO A 27 21.61 1.73 7.08
C PRO A 27 21.79 3.18 6.65
N GLU A 28 22.76 3.41 5.79
CA GLU A 28 22.93 4.72 5.17
C GLU A 28 22.14 4.77 3.86
N PHE A 29 21.70 5.97 3.49
CA PHE A 29 20.91 6.19 2.29
C PHE A 29 21.53 7.29 1.43
N ASP A 30 21.44 7.11 0.12
CA ASP A 30 21.94 8.11 -0.84
C ASP A 30 20.83 9.09 -1.20
N CYS A 31 19.59 8.57 -1.32
CA CYS A 31 18.41 9.33 -1.68
C CYS A 31 17.30 9.19 -0.63
N LEU A 32 16.73 10.31 -0.20
CA LEU A 32 15.50 10.36 0.60
C LEU A 32 14.38 11.01 -0.21
N TYR A 33 13.25 10.32 -0.33
CA TYR A 33 12.04 10.82 -0.98
C TYR A 33 10.94 10.96 0.06
N LEU A 34 10.28 12.11 0.10
CA LEU A 34 9.20 12.39 1.03
C LEU A 34 7.90 12.54 0.25
N ASP A 35 6.95 11.63 0.46
CA ASP A 35 5.56 11.89 0.13
C ASP A 35 4.97 12.83 1.18
N MET A 36 4.77 14.08 0.76
CA MET A 36 4.39 15.17 1.65
C MET A 36 2.94 15.10 2.09
N ASN A 37 2.06 14.44 1.32
CA ASN A 37 0.63 14.46 1.60
C ASN A 37 0.29 13.74 2.91
N GLY A 38 0.99 12.64 3.21
CA GLY A 38 0.89 11.97 4.52
C GLY A 38 1.31 12.89 5.67
N ILE A 39 2.36 13.68 5.49
CA ILE A 39 2.83 14.66 6.50
C ILE A 39 1.78 15.76 6.69
N PHE A 40 1.25 16.32 5.60
CA PHE A 40 0.24 17.38 5.68
C PHE A 40 -0.99 16.90 6.44
N HIS A 41 -1.49 15.70 6.14
CA HIS A 41 -2.60 15.14 6.88
C HIS A 41 -2.26 14.96 8.37
N ASN A 42 -1.15 14.30 8.72
CA ASN A 42 -0.83 14.00 10.11
C ASN A 42 -0.61 15.26 10.97
N TYR A 43 -0.01 16.31 10.41
CA TYR A 43 0.42 17.50 11.17
C TYR A 43 -0.47 18.73 10.97
N SER A 44 -1.46 18.68 10.07
CA SER A 44 -2.57 19.64 10.04
C SER A 44 -3.70 19.27 11.02
N TYR A 45 -3.76 18.02 11.50
CA TYR A 45 -4.60 17.69 12.65
C TYR A 45 -3.86 18.06 13.93
N GLY A 46 -4.48 18.90 14.77
CA GLY A 46 -4.07 19.04 16.17
C GLY A 46 -4.34 17.71 16.88
N ALA A 47 -3.41 16.76 16.77
CA ALA A 47 -3.61 15.39 17.25
C ALA A 47 -3.94 15.31 18.75
N TYR A 48 -3.65 16.37 19.52
CA TYR A 48 -3.79 16.38 20.97
C TYR A 48 -4.31 17.70 21.57
N THR A 49 -4.67 18.69 20.74
CA THR A 49 -5.16 19.99 21.24
C THR A 49 -6.66 20.10 21.09
N LEU A 50 -7.34 20.57 22.14
CA LEU A 50 -8.78 20.91 22.11
C LEU A 50 -9.11 22.09 21.17
N ARG A 51 -8.09 22.72 20.58
CA ARG A 51 -8.19 23.76 19.56
C ARG A 51 -7.66 23.26 18.22
N THR A 52 -8.24 23.74 17.13
CA THR A 52 -7.60 23.67 15.82
C THR A 52 -6.37 24.58 15.84
N PRO A 53 -5.17 24.07 15.49
CA PRO A 53 -3.98 24.91 15.43
C PRO A 53 -4.17 26.02 14.40
N GLU A 54 -3.48 27.14 14.60
CA GLU A 54 -3.45 28.20 13.59
C GLU A 54 -2.62 27.75 12.37
N ARG A 55 -2.86 28.35 11.19
CA ARG A 55 -2.14 27.98 9.95
C ARG A 55 -0.62 28.02 10.15
N ALA A 56 -0.11 29.06 10.81
CA ALA A 56 1.32 29.20 11.12
C ALA A 56 1.87 28.06 12.00
N GLU A 57 1.09 27.59 12.98
CA GLU A 57 1.47 26.46 13.84
C GLU A 57 1.48 25.14 13.04
N MET A 58 0.48 24.92 12.17
CA MET A 58 0.46 23.76 11.27
C MET A 58 1.70 23.73 10.37
N PHE A 59 2.03 24.86 9.74
CA PHE A 59 3.19 24.97 8.85
C PHE A 59 4.50 24.75 9.59
N ALA A 60 4.65 25.32 10.79
CA ALA A 60 5.81 25.08 11.64
C ALA A 60 5.97 23.60 12.02
N ASN A 61 4.86 22.91 12.36
CA ASN A 61 4.87 21.49 12.68
C ASN A 61 5.26 20.63 11.47
N ILE A 62 4.77 20.95 10.28
CA ILE A 62 5.16 20.29 9.01
C ILE A 62 6.66 20.47 8.78
N CYS A 63 7.18 21.70 8.84
CA CYS A 63 8.61 21.98 8.65
C CYS A 63 9.47 21.25 9.68
N LYS A 64 9.05 21.22 10.96
CA LYS A 64 9.73 20.48 12.02
C LYS A 64 9.77 18.98 11.73
N GLN A 65 8.69 18.41 11.19
CA GLN A 65 8.67 17.01 10.82
C GLN A 65 9.60 16.70 9.66
N ILE A 66 9.65 17.55 8.62
CA ILE A 66 10.60 17.40 7.52
C ILE A 66 12.04 17.40 8.06
N LEU A 67 12.38 18.37 8.92
CA LEU A 67 13.70 18.43 9.55
C LEU A 67 14.03 17.15 10.31
N TYR A 68 13.07 16.66 11.10
CA TYR A 68 13.23 15.44 11.86
C TYR A 68 13.53 14.25 10.94
N LEU A 69 12.73 14.04 9.89
CA LEU A 69 12.91 12.93 8.94
C LEU A 69 14.26 13.00 8.22
N VAL A 70 14.67 14.19 7.75
CA VAL A 70 15.98 14.36 7.11
C VAL A 70 17.13 14.12 8.10
N SER A 71 16.98 14.55 9.36
CA SER A 71 17.98 14.30 10.41
C SER A 71 18.06 12.84 10.86
N LEU A 72 16.95 12.12 10.73
CA LEU A 72 16.82 10.70 11.09
C LEU A 72 17.54 9.83 10.06
N ILE A 73 17.27 10.07 8.76
CA ILE A 73 17.79 9.29 7.64
C ILE A 73 19.18 9.74 7.19
N LYS A 74 19.46 11.04 7.24
CA LYS A 74 20.73 11.65 6.80
C LYS A 74 21.12 11.19 5.38
N PRO A 75 20.31 11.49 4.34
CA PRO A 75 20.66 11.14 2.97
C PRO A 75 22.00 11.77 2.58
N LYS A 76 22.75 11.11 1.67
CA LYS A 76 24.09 11.58 1.25
C LYS A 76 24.10 12.43 -0.01
N ARG A 77 23.13 12.26 -0.91
CA ARG A 77 23.13 12.88 -2.25
C ARG A 77 21.87 13.65 -2.57
N LEU A 78 20.70 13.07 -2.34
CA LEU A 78 19.42 13.61 -2.81
C LEU A 78 18.38 13.69 -1.69
N LEU A 79 17.68 14.83 -1.64
CA LEU A 79 16.42 14.99 -0.93
C LEU A 79 15.33 15.40 -1.94
N TYR A 80 14.32 14.56 -2.14
CA TYR A 80 13.19 14.82 -3.02
C TYR A 80 11.91 14.99 -2.19
N LEU A 81 11.29 16.16 -2.25
CA LEU A 81 10.02 16.45 -1.58
C LEU A 81 8.90 16.49 -2.63
N ALA A 82 7.93 15.58 -2.53
CA ALA A 82 6.85 15.43 -3.50
C ALA A 82 5.49 15.76 -2.87
N VAL A 83 4.84 16.80 -3.38
CA VAL A 83 3.47 17.17 -3.03
C VAL A 83 2.53 16.66 -4.12
N ASP A 84 1.35 16.13 -3.78
CA ASP A 84 0.36 15.78 -4.80
C ASP A 84 -0.03 17.02 -5.60
N GLY A 85 -0.02 16.89 -6.93
CA GLY A 85 -0.66 17.83 -7.84
C GLY A 85 -1.96 17.27 -8.42
N VAL A 86 -2.36 17.79 -9.58
CA VAL A 86 -3.58 17.32 -10.26
C VAL A 86 -3.39 15.85 -10.66
N ALA A 87 -4.15 14.95 -10.02
CA ALA A 87 -4.09 13.52 -10.24
C ALA A 87 -4.95 13.08 -11.46
N PRO A 88 -4.72 11.88 -12.03
CA PRO A 88 -5.54 11.32 -13.10
C PRO A 88 -7.01 11.11 -12.70
N THR A 89 -7.91 11.05 -13.69
CA THR A 89 -9.37 10.88 -13.47
C THR A 89 -9.73 9.68 -12.59
N ALA A 90 -9.03 8.55 -12.77
CA ALA A 90 -9.25 7.35 -11.96
C ALA A 90 -9.02 7.64 -10.46
N LYS A 91 -7.93 8.34 -10.13
CA LYS A 91 -7.64 8.77 -8.76
C LYS A 91 -8.62 9.83 -8.29
N GLN A 92 -8.99 10.79 -9.13
CA GLN A 92 -9.97 11.83 -8.77
C GLN A 92 -11.31 11.23 -8.34
N ASN A 93 -11.78 10.18 -9.02
CA ASN A 93 -13.00 9.45 -8.64
C ASN A 93 -12.87 8.80 -7.26
N GLN A 94 -11.73 8.13 -6.99
CA GLN A 94 -11.44 7.54 -5.69
C GLN A 94 -11.39 8.61 -4.58
N GLN A 95 -10.67 9.72 -4.82
CA GLN A 95 -10.55 10.82 -3.87
C GLN A 95 -11.91 11.49 -3.62
N ARG A 96 -12.73 11.69 -4.65
CA ARG A 96 -14.10 12.23 -4.54
C ARG A 96 -14.96 11.36 -3.63
N LYS A 97 -14.98 10.04 -3.86
CA LYS A 97 -15.72 9.08 -3.02
C LYS A 97 -15.26 9.16 -1.56
N ARG A 98 -13.95 9.16 -1.32
CA ARG A 98 -13.36 9.24 0.02
C ARG A 98 -13.75 10.53 0.74
N ARG A 99 -13.64 11.68 0.07
CA ARG A 99 -13.97 13.00 0.63
C ARG A 99 -15.46 13.13 0.94
N PHE A 100 -16.32 12.61 0.06
CA PHE A 100 -17.77 12.60 0.28
C PHE A 100 -18.15 11.79 1.52
N LEU A 101 -17.61 10.57 1.66
CA LEU A 101 -17.85 9.72 2.84
C LEU A 101 -17.32 10.36 4.13
N ALA A 102 -16.13 10.97 4.07
CA ALA A 102 -15.54 11.67 5.22
C ALA A 102 -16.35 12.90 5.64
N ALA A 103 -16.89 13.67 4.68
CA ALA A 103 -17.78 14.79 4.97
C ALA A 103 -19.09 14.33 5.63
N ARG A 104 -19.72 13.27 5.09
CA ARG A 104 -20.95 12.69 5.66
C ARG A 104 -20.72 12.21 7.10
N LYS A 105 -19.66 11.45 7.33
CA LYS A 105 -19.30 10.97 8.67
C LYS A 105 -19.04 12.11 9.66
N ARG A 106 -18.39 13.20 9.22
CA ARG A 106 -18.19 14.38 10.06
C ARG A 106 -19.50 15.06 10.46
N LEU A 107 -20.47 15.09 9.56
CA LEU A 107 -21.79 15.65 9.82
C LEU A 107 -22.56 14.79 10.82
N GLU A 108 -22.59 13.47 10.61
CA GLU A 108 -23.17 12.49 11.54
C GLU A 108 -22.53 12.60 12.95
N GLU A 109 -21.19 12.67 13.04
CA GLU A 109 -20.46 12.84 14.30
C GLU A 109 -20.77 14.19 14.99
N ALA A 110 -21.02 15.25 14.22
CA ALA A 110 -21.34 16.57 14.75
C ALA A 110 -22.77 16.62 15.32
N GLU A 111 -23.74 15.98 14.66
CA GLU A 111 -25.12 15.85 15.13
C GLU A 111 -25.18 15.05 16.43
N GLN A 112 -24.53 13.88 16.48
CA GLN A 112 -24.46 13.06 17.71
C GLN A 112 -23.84 13.81 18.89
N ARG A 113 -22.84 14.69 18.66
CA ARG A 113 -22.25 15.52 19.72
C ARG A 113 -23.20 16.59 20.22
N LYS A 114 -23.99 17.20 19.33
CA LYS A 114 -25.01 18.19 19.70
C LYS A 114 -26.09 17.54 20.58
N GLU A 115 -26.54 16.35 20.21
CA GLU A 115 -27.50 15.56 21.02
C GLU A 115 -26.95 15.23 22.41
N GLN A 116 -25.64 14.95 22.53
CA GLN A 116 -24.96 14.71 23.80
C GLN A 116 -24.65 15.99 24.61
N GLY A 117 -25.14 17.16 24.17
CA GLY A 117 -24.89 18.45 24.84
C GLY A 117 -23.43 18.91 24.81
N ARG A 118 -22.60 18.32 23.93
CA ARG A 118 -21.18 18.67 23.78
C ARG A 118 -21.03 19.75 22.69
N ARG A 119 -20.29 20.82 22.98
CA ARG A 119 -19.94 21.83 21.97
C ARG A 119 -19.17 21.20 20.81
N GLY A 120 -19.48 21.63 19.60
CA GLY A 120 -18.70 21.25 18.41
C GLY A 120 -17.28 21.80 18.51
N LEU A 121 -16.28 20.95 18.30
CA LEU A 121 -14.93 21.44 18.00
C LEU A 121 -14.89 21.76 16.52
N GLU A 122 -14.61 23.01 16.18
CA GLU A 122 -14.15 23.35 14.82
C GLU A 122 -12.84 22.59 14.60
N ARG A 123 -12.83 21.73 13.58
CA ARG A 123 -11.66 20.97 13.13
C ARG A 123 -11.23 21.49 11.78
N PHE A 124 -9.92 21.51 11.53
CA PHE A 124 -9.38 21.76 10.21
C PHE A 124 -10.05 20.86 9.16
N ASP A 125 -10.55 21.47 8.08
CA ASP A 125 -11.12 20.73 6.96
C ASP A 125 -9.99 20.23 6.04
N SER A 126 -9.71 18.94 6.10
CA SER A 126 -8.66 18.29 5.31
C SER A 126 -8.89 18.35 3.81
N ASN A 127 -10.09 18.71 3.34
CA ASN A 127 -10.32 18.99 1.91
C ASN A 127 -9.48 20.18 1.41
N ASN A 128 -9.01 21.06 2.31
CA ASN A 128 -8.08 22.12 1.97
C ASN A 128 -6.70 21.60 1.53
N ILE A 129 -6.35 20.34 1.84
CA ILE A 129 -5.15 19.67 1.32
C ILE A 129 -5.48 19.13 -0.08
N THR A 130 -5.64 20.05 -1.02
CA THR A 130 -5.90 19.79 -2.44
C THR A 130 -5.20 20.86 -3.27
N PRO A 131 -4.55 20.50 -4.38
CA PRO A 131 -4.00 21.48 -5.31
C PRO A 131 -4.99 22.58 -5.67
N GLY A 132 -4.52 23.82 -5.72
CA GLY A 132 -5.32 24.99 -6.09
C GLY A 132 -6.14 25.63 -4.96
N THR A 133 -6.06 25.13 -3.72
CA THR A 133 -6.65 25.82 -2.57
C THR A 133 -5.73 26.93 -2.06
N GLU A 134 -6.31 27.93 -1.39
CA GLU A 134 -5.54 29.00 -0.72
C GLU A 134 -4.55 28.42 0.29
N PHE A 135 -4.99 27.43 1.08
CA PHE A 135 -4.14 26.74 2.06
C PHE A 135 -2.89 26.12 1.43
N MET A 136 -3.04 25.42 0.30
CA MET A 136 -1.90 24.81 -0.39
C MET A 136 -0.96 25.84 -0.99
N GLU A 137 -1.48 26.98 -1.44
CA GLU A 137 -0.66 28.07 -1.98
C GLU A 137 0.15 28.78 -0.89
N GLU A 138 -0.45 29.03 0.29
CA GLU A 138 0.28 29.53 1.45
C GLU A 138 1.34 28.54 1.94
N LEU A 139 0.97 27.27 2.10
CA LEU A 139 1.92 26.21 2.50
C LEU A 139 3.08 26.09 1.49
N ASN A 140 2.81 26.19 0.19
CA ASN A 140 3.83 26.15 -0.85
C ASN A 140 4.85 27.29 -0.69
N LYS A 141 4.40 28.51 -0.42
CA LYS A 141 5.27 29.67 -0.17
C LYS A 141 6.14 29.46 1.06
N GLU A 142 5.54 29.02 2.16
CA GLU A 142 6.26 28.74 3.41
C GLU A 142 7.30 27.63 3.23
N LEU A 143 6.97 26.54 2.53
CA LEU A 143 7.90 25.45 2.24
C LEU A 143 9.08 25.92 1.39
N ARG A 144 8.85 26.78 0.39
CA ARG A 144 9.93 27.34 -0.45
C ARG A 144 10.90 28.19 0.37
N ILE A 145 10.37 29.04 1.26
CA ILE A 145 11.19 29.84 2.18
C ILE A 145 11.97 28.93 3.13
N PHE A 146 11.29 27.96 3.74
CA PHE A 146 11.88 26.98 4.64
C PHE A 146 13.03 26.20 3.98
N ILE A 147 12.82 25.64 2.79
CA ILE A 147 13.82 24.86 2.05
C ILE A 147 15.03 25.74 1.72
N THR A 148 14.81 26.94 1.21
CA THR A 148 15.90 27.88 0.89
C THR A 148 16.75 28.21 2.12
N LYS A 149 16.08 28.44 3.26
CA LYS A 149 16.74 28.67 4.54
C LYS A 149 17.53 27.44 5.02
N GLN A 150 17.00 26.23 4.86
CA GLN A 150 17.73 25.02 5.23
C GLN A 150 18.98 24.81 4.38
N ILE A 151 18.90 25.06 3.07
CA ILE A 151 20.06 24.97 2.18
C ILE A 151 21.15 25.99 2.58
N SER A 152 20.78 27.20 3.03
CA SER A 152 21.76 28.23 3.40
C SER A 152 22.35 28.06 4.81
N GLU A 153 21.59 27.52 5.77
CA GLU A 153 21.98 27.49 7.19
C GLU A 153 22.37 26.08 7.67
N ASN A 154 21.75 25.01 7.15
CA ASN A 154 21.90 23.66 7.67
C ASN A 154 23.02 22.89 6.95
N GLY A 155 24.05 22.49 7.70
CA GLY A 155 25.22 21.78 7.14
C GLY A 155 24.88 20.48 6.41
N LEU A 156 23.84 19.76 6.84
CA LEU A 156 23.39 18.54 6.16
C LEU A 156 22.82 18.88 4.78
N TRP A 157 21.92 19.87 4.71
CA TRP A 157 21.21 20.24 3.48
C TRP A 157 22.12 20.88 2.43
N LYS A 158 23.17 21.59 2.85
CA LYS A 158 24.19 22.18 1.96
C LYS A 158 24.83 21.16 1.02
N SER A 159 24.98 19.92 1.48
CA SER A 159 25.61 18.84 0.71
C SER A 159 24.64 18.10 -0.21
N LEU A 160 23.33 18.37 -0.10
CA LEU A 160 22.30 17.63 -0.82
C LEU A 160 21.87 18.38 -2.07
N THR A 161 21.58 17.61 -3.11
CA THR A 161 20.70 18.05 -4.18
C THR A 161 19.27 18.01 -3.64
N VAL A 162 18.62 19.16 -3.50
CA VAL A 162 17.24 19.26 -2.99
C VAL A 162 16.30 19.54 -4.15
N ILE A 163 15.33 18.64 -4.37
CA ILE A 163 14.28 18.79 -5.37
C ILE A 163 12.95 18.91 -4.67
N TYR A 164 12.20 19.98 -4.97
CA TYR A 164 10.86 20.21 -4.45
C TYR A 164 9.86 20.22 -5.62
N SER A 165 9.05 19.16 -5.70
CA SER A 165 7.93 19.08 -6.64
C SER A 165 6.64 19.50 -5.92
N ASP A 166 6.18 20.71 -6.23
CA ASP A 166 5.04 21.32 -5.59
C ASP A 166 3.67 20.82 -6.10
N HIS A 167 2.60 21.37 -5.54
CA HIS A 167 1.22 21.05 -5.91
C HIS A 167 0.81 21.52 -7.30
N LEU A 168 1.56 22.45 -7.92
CA LEU A 168 1.29 22.95 -9.27
C LEU A 168 1.80 21.99 -10.34
N SER A 169 2.82 21.20 -10.01
CA SER A 169 3.31 20.12 -10.87
C SER A 169 2.27 18.99 -10.93
N PRO A 170 1.75 18.57 -12.10
CA PRO A 170 0.73 17.51 -12.18
C PRO A 170 1.22 16.15 -11.68
N GLY A 171 0.28 15.29 -11.24
CA GLY A 171 0.54 13.92 -10.79
C GLY A 171 0.60 13.76 -9.26
N GLU A 172 0.42 12.52 -8.81
CA GLU A 172 0.51 12.13 -7.40
C GLU A 172 1.97 12.11 -6.92
N GLY A 173 2.21 12.43 -5.66
CA GLY A 173 3.55 12.52 -5.05
C GLY A 173 4.35 11.23 -5.22
N GLU A 174 3.75 10.09 -4.90
CA GLU A 174 4.35 8.76 -5.09
C GLU A 174 4.74 8.51 -6.56
N HIS A 175 3.87 8.86 -7.52
CA HIS A 175 4.14 8.66 -8.94
C HIS A 175 5.16 9.64 -9.51
N LYS A 176 5.25 10.87 -8.98
CA LYS A 176 6.32 11.83 -9.29
C LYS A 176 7.67 11.28 -8.85
N ILE A 177 7.75 10.76 -7.63
CA ILE A 177 8.96 10.10 -7.09
C ILE A 177 9.36 8.93 -7.99
N MET A 178 8.44 8.02 -8.29
CA MET A 178 8.75 6.86 -9.13
C MET A 178 9.15 7.24 -10.56
N SER A 179 8.56 8.31 -11.11
CA SER A 179 8.95 8.83 -12.43
C SER A 179 10.36 9.39 -12.41
N TYR A 180 10.74 10.08 -11.33
CA TYR A 180 12.10 10.57 -11.14
C TYR A 180 13.10 9.42 -10.99
N ILE A 181 12.80 8.40 -10.19
CA ILE A 181 13.65 7.20 -10.05
C ILE A 181 13.84 6.51 -11.41
N ARG A 182 12.77 6.31 -12.18
CA ARG A 182 12.88 5.74 -13.55
C ARG A 182 13.76 6.60 -14.46
N HIS A 183 13.66 7.92 -14.38
CA HIS A 183 14.49 8.83 -15.19
C HIS A 183 15.96 8.77 -14.77
N MET A 184 16.26 8.64 -13.48
CA MET A 184 17.63 8.41 -12.99
C MET A 184 18.22 7.11 -13.57
N LYS A 185 17.44 6.02 -13.57
CA LYS A 185 17.86 4.72 -14.12
C LYS A 185 18.11 4.72 -15.63
N MET A 186 17.50 5.67 -16.36
CA MET A 186 17.68 5.83 -17.81
C MET A 186 18.95 6.60 -18.16
N GLN A 187 19.61 7.23 -17.18
CA GLN A 187 20.90 7.89 -17.42
C GLN A 187 21.99 6.84 -17.72
N PRO A 188 23.06 7.23 -18.44
CA PRO A 188 24.18 6.33 -18.70
C PRO A 188 24.78 5.76 -17.41
N GLU A 189 25.36 4.56 -17.48
CA GLU A 189 26.00 3.87 -16.34
C GLU A 189 27.13 4.68 -15.69
N THR A 190 27.71 5.65 -16.42
CA THR A 190 28.70 6.58 -15.88
C THR A 190 28.12 7.58 -14.87
N GLU A 191 26.80 7.79 -14.87
CA GLU A 191 26.09 8.77 -14.04
C GLU A 191 25.13 8.13 -13.04
N PHE A 192 24.57 6.96 -13.35
CA PHE A 192 23.69 6.21 -12.46
C PHE A 192 24.41 5.02 -11.81
N ASP A 193 24.45 5.01 -10.48
CA ASP A 193 24.98 3.89 -9.70
C ASP A 193 23.84 2.90 -9.39
N HIS A 194 23.96 1.67 -9.89
CA HIS A 194 22.99 0.58 -9.64
C HIS A 194 22.87 0.18 -8.17
N ASN A 195 23.83 0.56 -7.32
CA ASN A 195 23.77 0.33 -5.87
C ASN A 195 23.27 1.55 -5.09
N THR A 196 22.66 2.54 -5.77
CA THR A 196 22.04 3.68 -5.10
C THR A 196 21.02 3.21 -4.06
N ARG A 197 21.14 3.68 -2.83
CA ARG A 197 20.25 3.31 -1.72
C ARG A 197 19.11 4.31 -1.58
N HIS A 198 17.91 3.87 -1.89
CA HIS A 198 16.69 4.67 -1.91
C HIS A 198 15.90 4.48 -0.60
N CYS A 199 15.51 5.60 0.03
CA CYS A 199 14.59 5.61 1.16
C CYS A 199 13.36 6.46 0.82
N ILE A 200 12.16 5.89 0.86
CA ILE A 200 10.91 6.65 0.69
C ILE A 200 10.15 6.71 2.01
N TYR A 201 9.76 7.90 2.43
CA TYR A 201 8.84 8.08 3.53
C TYR A 201 7.39 8.09 3.04
N GLY A 202 6.55 7.20 3.59
CA GLY A 202 5.11 7.22 3.38
C GLY A 202 4.40 5.98 3.91
N LEU A 203 3.11 6.12 4.25
CA LEU A 203 2.32 5.07 4.93
C LEU A 203 1.47 4.23 3.97
N ASP A 204 1.38 4.59 2.70
CA ASP A 204 0.52 3.88 1.77
C ASP A 204 1.07 2.50 1.40
N ALA A 205 0.15 1.55 1.18
CA ALA A 205 0.51 0.19 0.75
C ALA A 205 1.04 0.20 -0.70
N ASP A 206 0.59 1.17 -1.50
CA ASP A 206 0.99 1.35 -2.88
C ASP A 206 2.49 1.63 -3.01
N LEU A 207 3.11 2.30 -2.04
CA LEU A 207 4.56 2.50 -2.00
C LEU A 207 5.38 1.20 -1.91
N ILE A 208 4.83 0.14 -1.30
CA ILE A 208 5.49 -1.18 -1.27
C ILE A 208 5.49 -1.78 -2.66
N ILE A 209 4.33 -1.73 -3.32
CA ILE A 209 4.15 -2.21 -4.70
C ILE A 209 5.03 -1.42 -5.67
N LEU A 210 5.02 -0.09 -5.58
CA LEU A 210 5.86 0.78 -6.40
C LEU A 210 7.35 0.54 -6.14
N GLY A 211 7.74 0.28 -4.89
CA GLY A 211 9.10 -0.11 -4.53
C GLY A 211 9.52 -1.42 -5.20
N LEU A 212 8.64 -2.42 -5.26
CA LEU A 212 8.89 -3.68 -5.97
C LEU A 212 9.04 -3.47 -7.50
N VAL A 213 8.11 -2.74 -8.12
CA VAL A 213 8.09 -2.41 -9.56
C VAL A 213 9.26 -1.50 -9.97
N SER A 214 9.90 -0.82 -9.02
CA SER A 214 11.12 -0.06 -9.33
C SER A 214 12.27 -0.96 -9.77
N HIS A 215 12.27 -2.24 -9.37
CA HIS A 215 13.38 -3.18 -9.53
C HIS A 215 14.73 -2.64 -9.02
N GLU A 216 14.71 -1.78 -8.00
CA GLU A 216 15.91 -1.33 -7.30
C GLU A 216 16.31 -2.32 -6.21
N LEU A 217 17.61 -2.61 -6.14
CA LEU A 217 18.14 -3.60 -5.18
C LEU A 217 18.08 -3.08 -3.74
N HIS A 218 18.46 -1.81 -3.55
CA HIS A 218 18.54 -1.17 -2.24
C HIS A 218 17.42 -0.14 -2.07
N PHE A 219 16.22 -0.65 -1.78
CA PHE A 219 15.04 0.16 -1.61
C PHE A 219 14.39 -0.10 -0.25
N THR A 220 14.14 0.97 0.50
CA THR A 220 13.59 0.91 1.85
C THR A 220 12.47 1.94 2.00
N LEU A 221 11.40 1.56 2.70
CA LEU A 221 10.34 2.48 3.09
C LEU A 221 10.48 2.86 4.56
N LEU A 222 10.54 4.15 4.85
CA LEU A 222 10.43 4.69 6.20
C LEU A 222 8.96 4.89 6.55
N ARG A 223 8.51 4.27 7.64
CA ARG A 223 7.10 4.27 8.06
C ARG A 223 7.00 4.49 9.57
N GLU A 224 5.90 5.06 10.01
CA GLU A 224 5.54 5.07 11.43
C GLU A 224 5.21 3.63 11.86
N GLU A 225 5.59 3.23 13.08
CA GLU A 225 5.30 1.90 13.61
C GLU A 225 3.80 1.73 13.84
N VAL A 226 3.24 0.67 13.25
CA VAL A 226 1.83 0.31 13.42
C VAL A 226 1.75 -0.87 14.38
N ILE A 227 1.27 -0.63 15.60
CA ILE A 227 1.06 -1.69 16.59
C ILE A 227 -0.23 -2.46 16.25
N PHE A 228 -0.10 -3.72 15.88
CA PHE A 228 -1.24 -4.60 15.58
C PHE A 228 -1.83 -5.18 16.88
N ALA A 229 -2.70 -4.44 17.55
CA ALA A 229 -3.39 -4.96 18.74
C ALA A 229 -4.78 -5.55 18.41
N PRO A 230 -5.25 -6.55 19.17
CA PRO A 230 -6.64 -7.02 19.09
C PRO A 230 -7.63 -5.86 19.36
N GLN A 231 -8.76 -5.81 18.66
CA GLN A 231 -9.76 -4.71 18.74
C GLN A 231 -10.20 -4.35 20.19
N GLN A 232 -10.23 -5.32 21.11
CA GLN A 232 -10.56 -5.07 22.51
C GLN A 232 -9.45 -4.32 23.26
N GLN A 233 -8.18 -4.57 22.92
CA GLN A 233 -7.04 -3.81 23.41
C GLN A 233 -6.90 -2.47 22.68
N GLU A 234 -7.20 -2.37 21.38
CA GLU A 234 -7.23 -1.06 20.68
C GLU A 234 -8.22 -0.09 21.34
N LYS A 235 -9.42 -0.54 21.74
CA LYS A 235 -10.40 0.31 22.44
C LYS A 235 -9.90 0.77 23.82
N LYS A 236 -9.22 -0.10 24.57
CA LYS A 236 -8.60 0.24 25.87
C LYS A 236 -7.37 1.15 25.70
N MET A 237 -6.56 0.91 24.67
CA MET A 237 -5.39 1.75 24.35
C MET A 237 -5.79 3.14 23.87
N LYS A 238 -6.85 3.27 23.06
CA LYS A 238 -7.43 4.57 22.66
C LYS A 238 -7.97 5.39 23.83
N ALA A 239 -8.42 4.73 24.90
CA ALA A 239 -8.83 5.41 26.13
C ALA A 239 -7.63 5.93 26.94
N ASN A 240 -6.52 5.19 26.94
CA ASN A 240 -5.27 5.56 27.63
C ASN A 240 -4.34 6.47 26.78
N GLU A 241 -4.53 6.53 25.46
CA GLU A 241 -3.77 7.37 24.51
C GLU A 241 -3.91 8.88 24.76
N LYS A 242 -4.93 9.30 25.52
CA LYS A 242 -5.12 10.71 25.88
C LYS A 242 -4.07 11.25 26.86
N GLN A 243 -3.16 10.42 27.39
CA GLN A 243 -2.25 10.82 28.47
C GLN A 243 -0.74 10.59 28.24
N LEU A 244 -0.29 9.93 27.16
CA LEU A 244 1.14 9.72 26.93
C LEU A 244 1.59 10.28 25.58
N ILE A 245 2.53 11.22 25.62
CA ILE A 245 3.35 11.63 24.47
C ILE A 245 4.17 10.40 24.06
N LYS A 246 3.60 9.51 23.24
CA LYS A 246 4.40 8.44 22.62
C LYS A 246 5.37 9.11 21.67
N LYS A 247 6.66 8.92 21.93
CA LYS A 247 7.73 9.12 20.95
C LYS A 247 7.30 8.35 19.71
N GLN A 248 7.12 9.01 18.56
CA GLN A 248 6.80 8.33 17.31
C GLN A 248 7.95 7.36 17.01
N GLU A 249 7.67 6.05 17.09
CA GLU A 249 8.62 5.01 16.73
C GLU A 249 8.53 4.81 15.21
N PHE A 250 9.68 4.87 14.54
CA PHE A 250 9.78 4.67 13.10
C PHE A 250 10.40 3.30 12.82
N GLN A 251 9.96 2.71 11.71
CA GLN A 251 10.45 1.44 11.20
C GLN A 251 10.83 1.59 9.72
N LEU A 252 11.81 0.78 9.32
CA LEU A 252 12.28 0.60 7.96
C LEU A 252 11.69 -0.71 7.44
N LEU A 253 10.94 -0.64 6.35
CA LEU A 253 10.55 -1.83 5.57
C LEU A 253 11.51 -1.98 4.41
N HIS A 254 12.26 -3.08 4.39
CA HIS A 254 13.28 -3.37 3.39
C HIS A 254 12.70 -4.15 2.22
N ILE A 255 12.48 -3.46 1.09
CA ILE A 255 11.99 -4.09 -0.15
C ILE A 255 13.01 -5.09 -0.68
N GLY A 256 14.31 -4.83 -0.50
CA GLY A 256 15.37 -5.78 -0.84
C GLY A 256 15.19 -7.13 -0.14
N VAL A 257 14.85 -7.14 1.16
CA VAL A 257 14.59 -8.39 1.92
C VAL A 257 13.30 -9.05 1.45
N LEU A 258 12.25 -8.28 1.16
CA LEU A 258 11.01 -8.79 0.58
C LEU A 258 11.27 -9.50 -0.76
N ARG A 259 12.10 -8.94 -1.63
CA ARG A 259 12.50 -9.56 -2.91
C ARG A 259 13.20 -10.91 -2.69
N HIS A 260 14.03 -11.03 -1.66
CA HIS A 260 14.65 -12.31 -1.28
C HIS A 260 13.63 -13.33 -0.77
N TYR A 261 12.64 -12.91 0.01
CA TYR A 261 11.53 -13.78 0.42
C TYR A 261 10.74 -14.29 -0.79
N LEU A 262 10.39 -13.42 -1.74
CA LEU A 262 9.70 -13.81 -2.97
C LEU A 262 10.56 -14.77 -3.81
N LYS A 263 11.88 -14.54 -3.88
CA LYS A 263 12.81 -15.49 -4.53
C LYS A 263 12.76 -16.87 -3.88
N LEU A 264 12.83 -16.95 -2.56
CA LEU A 264 12.72 -18.22 -1.85
C LEU A 264 11.36 -18.87 -2.09
N GLU A 265 10.30 -18.07 -2.09
CA GLU A 265 8.94 -18.56 -2.23
C GLU A 265 8.65 -19.12 -3.63
N PHE A 266 9.11 -18.50 -4.71
CA PHE A 266 8.75 -18.90 -6.07
C PHE A 266 9.85 -19.65 -6.82
N VAL A 267 11.13 -19.34 -6.57
CA VAL A 267 12.25 -19.91 -7.32
C VAL A 267 12.80 -21.18 -6.66
N ALA A 268 12.83 -21.25 -5.32
CA ALA A 268 13.30 -22.46 -4.64
C ALA A 268 12.31 -23.63 -4.82
N ASP A 269 11.01 -23.35 -4.70
CA ASP A 269 9.95 -24.35 -4.89
C ASP A 269 9.90 -24.88 -6.34
N ALA A 270 10.05 -24.00 -7.35
CA ALA A 270 10.06 -24.40 -8.75
C ALA A 270 11.27 -25.29 -9.12
N ASN A 271 12.43 -25.04 -8.51
CA ASN A 271 13.64 -25.85 -8.70
C ASN A 271 13.58 -27.22 -7.99
N ILE A 272 12.75 -27.36 -6.97
CA ILE A 272 12.48 -28.66 -6.32
C ILE A 272 11.58 -29.52 -7.22
N ASN A 273 10.50 -28.94 -7.75
CA ASN A 273 9.54 -29.64 -8.62
C ASN A 273 10.13 -30.07 -9.98
N THR A 274 11.18 -29.39 -10.46
CA THR A 274 11.91 -29.78 -11.68
C THR A 274 12.90 -30.92 -11.43
N ARG A 275 13.53 -30.98 -10.25
CA ARG A 275 14.44 -32.08 -9.88
C ARG A 275 13.75 -33.44 -9.78
N GLU A 276 12.46 -33.49 -9.40
CA GLU A 276 11.70 -34.74 -9.36
C GLU A 276 11.26 -35.24 -10.75
N LYS A 277 11.34 -34.40 -11.78
CA LYS A 277 10.96 -34.74 -13.17
C LYS A 277 12.14 -35.15 -14.06
N GLU A 278 13.38 -35.15 -13.55
CA GLU A 278 14.54 -35.66 -14.29
C GLU A 278 14.53 -37.21 -14.30
N LYS A 279 13.96 -37.78 -15.38
CA LYS A 279 14.24 -39.16 -15.79
C LYS A 279 15.68 -39.26 -16.32
N PRO A 280 16.37 -40.40 -16.15
CA PRO A 280 17.71 -40.57 -16.69
C PRO A 280 17.67 -40.84 -18.21
N SER A 281 18.74 -40.42 -18.90
CA SER A 281 19.09 -40.64 -20.33
C SER A 281 18.24 -39.86 -21.36
N ASP A 282 18.77 -39.18 -22.39
CA ASP A 282 20.05 -39.29 -23.08
C ASP A 282 20.55 -37.94 -23.61
N ASN A 283 21.87 -37.89 -23.82
CA ASN A 283 22.62 -36.82 -24.48
C ASN A 283 22.03 -36.41 -25.84
N THR A 284 21.61 -35.16 -26.00
CA THR A 284 22.11 -34.24 -27.05
C THR A 284 21.40 -32.89 -27.01
N ASN A 285 22.21 -31.83 -26.95
CA ASN A 285 21.98 -30.46 -27.44
C ASN A 285 20.99 -29.55 -26.70
N ASN A 286 21.57 -28.62 -25.94
CA ASN A 286 21.07 -27.26 -25.65
C ASN A 286 19.62 -27.14 -25.16
N ASN A 287 19.35 -27.62 -23.94
CA ASN A 287 18.26 -27.04 -23.14
C ASN A 287 18.89 -26.32 -21.96
N ALA A 288 19.10 -25.02 -22.12
CA ALA A 288 19.22 -24.11 -21.00
C ALA A 288 17.91 -24.24 -20.21
N SER A 289 17.91 -25.10 -19.19
CA SER A 289 16.78 -25.30 -18.29
C SER A 289 16.28 -23.92 -17.85
N SER A 290 15.05 -23.56 -18.27
CA SER A 290 14.45 -22.24 -18.12
C SER A 290 14.55 -21.74 -16.69
N ALA A 291 15.59 -20.95 -16.40
CA ALA A 291 15.78 -20.38 -15.09
C ALA A 291 14.63 -19.40 -14.84
N VAL A 292 13.88 -19.65 -13.77
CA VAL A 292 12.79 -18.79 -13.34
C VAL A 292 13.35 -17.39 -13.05
N ASP A 293 12.78 -16.38 -13.70
CA ASP A 293 13.21 -14.98 -13.61
C ASP A 293 12.47 -14.28 -12.47
N LEU A 294 13.23 -13.90 -11.44
CA LEU A 294 12.70 -13.21 -10.26
C LEU A 294 12.03 -11.88 -10.63
N GLU A 295 12.57 -11.11 -11.57
CA GLU A 295 12.00 -9.81 -11.90
C GLU A 295 10.63 -9.97 -12.55
N ARG A 296 10.46 -11.00 -13.39
CA ARG A 296 9.17 -11.36 -14.01
C ARG A 296 8.16 -11.86 -12.98
N ILE A 297 8.60 -12.64 -11.99
CA ILE A 297 7.72 -13.05 -10.87
C ILE A 297 7.28 -11.83 -10.07
N ILE A 298 8.16 -10.87 -9.83
CA ILE A 298 7.81 -9.67 -9.06
C ILE A 298 6.74 -8.87 -9.80
N ASP A 299 6.85 -8.72 -11.12
CA ASP A 299 5.82 -8.07 -11.94
C ASP A 299 4.47 -8.80 -11.85
N ASP A 300 4.49 -10.14 -11.95
CA ASP A 300 3.29 -10.97 -11.82
C ASP A 300 2.70 -10.92 -10.40
N PHE A 301 3.54 -10.93 -9.36
CA PHE A 301 3.11 -10.77 -7.97
C PHE A 301 2.38 -9.45 -7.77
N VAL A 302 2.92 -8.36 -8.33
CA VAL A 302 2.28 -7.04 -8.30
C VAL A 302 0.92 -7.07 -9.01
N PHE A 303 0.85 -7.72 -10.17
CA PHE A 303 -0.42 -7.91 -10.87
C PHE A 303 -1.44 -8.69 -10.03
N LEU A 304 -1.03 -9.80 -9.39
CA LEU A 304 -1.89 -10.60 -8.51
C LEU A 304 -2.37 -9.78 -7.29
N CYS A 305 -1.50 -8.98 -6.70
CA CYS A 305 -1.87 -8.05 -5.64
C CYS A 305 -2.93 -7.04 -6.10
N ALA A 306 -2.89 -6.58 -7.35
CA ALA A 306 -3.88 -5.65 -7.90
C ALA A 306 -5.29 -6.30 -8.01
N LEU A 307 -5.39 -7.62 -8.20
CA LEU A 307 -6.66 -8.36 -8.28
C LEU A 307 -7.41 -8.43 -6.93
N VAL A 308 -6.68 -8.32 -5.82
CA VAL A 308 -7.27 -8.28 -4.48
C VAL A 308 -8.10 -7.01 -4.26
N GLY A 309 -7.87 -5.99 -5.06
CA GLY A 309 -8.54 -4.69 -4.99
C GLY A 309 -7.57 -3.58 -4.65
N ASN A 310 -7.64 -2.49 -5.41
CA ASN A 310 -6.81 -1.31 -5.25
C ASN A 310 -7.68 -0.04 -5.37
N ASP A 311 -7.05 1.13 -5.40
CA ASP A 311 -7.76 2.41 -5.49
C ASP A 311 -8.60 2.55 -6.79
N PHE A 312 -8.28 1.79 -7.84
CA PHE A 312 -8.85 1.92 -9.18
C PHE A 312 -9.74 0.75 -9.57
N LEU A 313 -9.47 -0.46 -9.07
CA LEU A 313 -10.22 -1.68 -9.35
C LEU A 313 -10.93 -2.21 -8.10
N PRO A 314 -12.22 -2.58 -8.19
CA PRO A 314 -12.89 -3.27 -7.11
C PRO A 314 -12.24 -4.63 -6.85
N SER A 315 -12.29 -5.09 -5.60
CA SER A 315 -11.85 -6.44 -5.23
C SER A 315 -12.73 -7.49 -5.90
N ILE A 316 -12.15 -8.60 -6.37
CA ILE A 316 -12.91 -9.78 -6.75
C ILE A 316 -13.67 -10.28 -5.50
N PRO A 317 -15.00 -10.55 -5.58
CA PRO A 317 -15.82 -10.82 -4.40
C PRO A 317 -15.32 -11.97 -3.50
N THR A 318 -14.77 -13.01 -4.13
CA THR A 318 -14.23 -14.22 -3.50
C THR A 318 -12.85 -14.03 -2.88
N ILE A 319 -12.13 -12.98 -3.28
CA ILE A 319 -10.74 -12.76 -2.90
C ILE A 319 -10.64 -11.59 -1.92
N LYS A 320 -10.35 -11.90 -0.66
CA LYS A 320 -10.07 -10.92 0.39
C LYS A 320 -8.84 -11.35 1.18
N ILE A 321 -7.95 -10.41 1.49
CA ILE A 321 -6.76 -10.68 2.34
C ILE A 321 -7.18 -11.25 3.69
N ALA A 322 -8.27 -10.74 4.27
CA ALA A 322 -8.74 -11.18 5.58
C ALA A 322 -9.19 -12.65 5.63
N THR A 323 -9.46 -13.27 4.47
CA THR A 323 -9.91 -14.67 4.34
C THR A 323 -8.86 -15.53 3.63
N GLY A 324 -7.60 -15.07 3.53
CA GLY A 324 -6.52 -15.82 2.86
C GLY A 324 -6.54 -15.74 1.32
N GLY A 325 -7.26 -14.78 0.74
CA GLY A 325 -7.44 -14.69 -0.71
C GLY A 325 -6.16 -14.38 -1.49
N LEU A 326 -5.20 -13.67 -0.89
CA LEU A 326 -3.93 -13.38 -1.57
C LEU A 326 -3.05 -14.63 -1.61
N GLU A 327 -2.91 -15.35 -0.50
CA GLU A 327 -2.24 -16.65 -0.43
C GLU A 327 -2.79 -17.62 -1.45
N TYR A 328 -4.11 -17.60 -1.61
CA TYR A 328 -4.79 -18.41 -2.60
C TYR A 328 -4.41 -18.05 -4.04
N LEU A 329 -4.41 -16.76 -4.40
CA LEU A 329 -3.91 -16.30 -5.71
C LEU A 329 -2.47 -16.75 -5.96
N LEU A 330 -1.59 -16.57 -4.96
CA LEU A 330 -0.19 -16.95 -5.08
C LEU A 330 -0.02 -18.48 -5.22
N LEU A 331 -0.84 -19.27 -4.52
CA LEU A 331 -0.81 -20.73 -4.59
C LEU A 331 -1.23 -21.23 -5.98
N VAL A 332 -2.32 -20.70 -6.54
CA VAL A 332 -2.75 -21.03 -7.91
C VAL A 332 -1.62 -20.69 -8.89
N TYR A 333 -1.04 -19.49 -8.76
CA TYR A 333 0.05 -19.05 -9.64
C TYR A 333 1.25 -20.00 -9.56
N LYS A 334 1.68 -20.38 -8.35
CA LYS A 334 2.76 -21.34 -8.13
C LYS A 334 2.51 -22.68 -8.82
N ASN A 335 1.30 -23.20 -8.68
CA ASN A 335 0.95 -24.54 -9.17
C ASN A 335 1.00 -24.62 -10.70
N ILE A 336 0.66 -23.52 -11.38
CA ILE A 336 0.53 -23.49 -12.84
C ILE A 336 1.71 -22.78 -13.51
N LEU A 337 2.65 -22.22 -12.76
CA LEU A 337 3.76 -21.41 -13.28
C LEU A 337 4.57 -22.17 -14.35
N SER A 338 4.79 -23.48 -14.17
CA SER A 338 5.50 -24.31 -15.15
C SER A 338 4.69 -24.60 -16.42
N ASP A 339 3.37 -24.47 -16.33
CA ASP A 339 2.41 -24.86 -17.36
C ASP A 339 1.90 -23.63 -18.13
N LEU A 340 2.19 -22.42 -17.63
CA LEU A 340 1.88 -21.17 -18.32
C LEU A 340 2.70 -21.02 -19.61
N PRO A 341 2.09 -20.52 -20.70
CA PRO A 341 2.82 -20.23 -21.95
C PRO A 341 3.99 -19.24 -21.78
N ASP A 342 3.81 -18.25 -20.89
CA ASP A 342 4.81 -17.27 -20.42
C ASP A 342 4.27 -16.64 -19.12
N TYR A 343 5.03 -15.77 -18.44
CA TYR A 343 4.56 -15.00 -17.29
C TYR A 343 3.28 -14.20 -17.60
N LEU A 344 2.51 -13.84 -16.56
CA LEU A 344 1.24 -13.10 -16.70
C LEU A 344 1.45 -11.70 -17.27
N THR A 345 2.64 -11.13 -17.04
CA THR A 345 2.99 -9.78 -17.45
C THR A 345 4.37 -9.69 -18.12
N TYR A 346 4.52 -8.67 -18.96
CA TYR A 346 5.80 -8.30 -19.56
C TYR A 346 5.91 -6.79 -19.74
N ARG A 347 6.78 -6.14 -18.96
CA ARG A 347 7.05 -4.69 -19.02
C ARG A 347 5.77 -3.83 -19.00
N GLY A 348 4.86 -4.17 -18.09
CA GLY A 348 3.58 -3.49 -17.92
C GLY A 348 2.50 -3.86 -18.94
N LYS A 349 2.76 -4.80 -19.86
CA LYS A 349 1.73 -5.38 -20.73
C LYS A 349 1.24 -6.70 -20.16
N LEU A 350 -0.05 -6.96 -20.33
CA LEU A 350 -0.70 -8.20 -19.92
C LEU A 350 -0.53 -9.27 -21.00
N ASN A 351 -0.14 -10.48 -20.60
CA ASN A 351 -0.17 -11.65 -21.47
C ASN A 351 -1.54 -12.33 -21.33
N MET A 352 -2.43 -12.06 -22.29
CA MET A 352 -3.81 -12.53 -22.24
C MET A 352 -3.93 -14.06 -22.29
N GLU A 353 -3.00 -14.77 -22.93
CA GLU A 353 -3.04 -16.23 -23.01
C GLU A 353 -2.70 -16.87 -21.66
N SER A 354 -1.63 -16.40 -21.02
CA SER A 354 -1.24 -16.83 -19.67
C SER A 354 -2.28 -16.43 -18.63
N ILE A 355 -2.82 -15.21 -18.73
CA ILE A 355 -3.88 -14.73 -17.84
C ILE A 355 -5.14 -15.58 -18.00
N LEU A 356 -5.56 -15.90 -19.22
CA LEU A 356 -6.74 -16.73 -19.45
C LEU A 356 -6.55 -18.12 -18.82
N THR A 357 -5.36 -18.71 -18.96
CA THR A 357 -5.01 -19.99 -18.33
C THR A 357 -5.09 -19.88 -16.80
N TYR A 358 -4.52 -18.82 -16.23
CA TYR A 358 -4.59 -18.55 -14.80
C TYR A 358 -6.02 -18.38 -14.27
N PHE A 359 -6.85 -17.61 -14.95
CA PHE A 359 -8.24 -17.39 -14.52
C PHE A 359 -9.14 -18.61 -14.70
N LYS A 360 -8.86 -19.48 -15.69
CA LYS A 360 -9.55 -20.77 -15.81
C LYS A 360 -9.30 -21.63 -14.57
N GLU A 361 -8.05 -21.74 -14.15
CA GLU A 361 -7.67 -22.49 -12.95
C GLU A 361 -8.26 -21.86 -11.69
N LEU A 362 -8.21 -20.53 -11.57
CA LEU A 362 -8.84 -19.80 -10.47
C LEU A 362 -10.34 -20.08 -10.36
N ALA A 363 -11.04 -20.14 -11.51
CA ALA A 363 -12.48 -20.36 -11.57
C ALA A 363 -12.92 -21.77 -11.15
N THR A 364 -12.07 -22.80 -11.34
CA THR A 364 -12.41 -24.18 -10.95
C THR A 364 -12.73 -24.32 -9.45
N ILE A 365 -12.13 -23.46 -8.63
CA ILE A 365 -12.21 -23.49 -7.17
C ILE A 365 -13.15 -22.38 -6.64
N GLU A 366 -13.48 -21.39 -7.46
CA GLU A 366 -14.33 -20.25 -7.06
C GLU A 366 -15.68 -20.71 -6.50
N THR A 367 -16.31 -21.71 -7.14
CA THR A 367 -17.58 -22.28 -6.70
C THR A 367 -17.48 -22.87 -5.29
N ALA A 368 -16.39 -23.56 -4.98
CA ALA A 368 -16.16 -24.13 -3.65
C ALA A 368 -16.02 -23.03 -2.59
N GLN A 369 -15.25 -21.98 -2.89
CA GLN A 369 -15.08 -20.83 -2.00
C GLN A 369 -16.39 -20.08 -1.75
N LEU A 370 -17.18 -19.83 -2.79
CA LEU A 370 -18.49 -19.17 -2.66
C LEU A 370 -19.44 -20.02 -1.79
N THR A 371 -19.41 -21.34 -1.97
CA THR A 371 -20.22 -22.27 -1.18
C THR A 371 -19.81 -22.22 0.30
N GLU A 372 -18.51 -22.23 0.60
CA GLU A 372 -17.99 -22.13 1.96
C GLU A 372 -18.35 -20.77 2.61
N GLN A 373 -18.23 -19.67 1.87
CA GLN A 373 -18.59 -18.34 2.35
C GLN A 373 -20.09 -18.22 2.66
N LEU A 374 -20.96 -18.76 1.80
CA LEU A 374 -22.40 -18.80 2.04
C LEU A 374 -22.75 -19.69 3.22
N GLN A 375 -22.07 -20.84 3.37
CA GLN A 375 -22.28 -21.73 4.50
C GLN A 375 -21.85 -21.05 5.83
N PHE A 376 -20.72 -20.35 5.83
CA PHE A 376 -20.29 -19.53 6.96
C PHE A 376 -21.32 -18.45 7.31
N LEU A 377 -21.84 -17.73 6.31
CA LEU A 377 -22.89 -16.72 6.52
C LEU A 377 -24.14 -17.35 7.12
N LYS A 378 -24.59 -18.51 6.60
CA LYS A 378 -25.71 -19.26 7.12
C LYS A 378 -25.53 -19.60 8.61
N ASP A 379 -24.35 -20.10 8.97
CA ASP A 379 -24.04 -20.49 10.35
C ASP A 379 -23.87 -19.27 11.27
N PHE A 380 -23.31 -18.17 10.75
CA PHE A 380 -23.21 -16.90 11.46
C PHE A 380 -24.59 -16.36 11.80
N TRP A 381 -25.50 -16.27 10.82
CA TRP A 381 -26.85 -15.74 11.02
C TRP A 381 -27.73 -16.66 11.87
N LYS A 382 -27.57 -17.98 11.78
CA LYS A 382 -28.20 -18.92 12.73
C LYS A 382 -27.80 -18.66 14.19
N LYS A 383 -26.54 -18.27 14.43
CA LYS A 383 -26.01 -17.96 15.77
C LYS A 383 -26.31 -16.52 16.23
N SER A 384 -26.56 -15.60 15.30
CA SER A 384 -26.71 -14.16 15.56
C SER A 384 -28.14 -13.70 15.88
N SER A 385 -29.08 -14.65 16.02
CA SER A 385 -30.50 -14.47 16.35
C SER A 385 -30.80 -13.82 17.73
N ASN A 386 -29.78 -13.28 18.42
CA ASN A 386 -29.86 -12.63 19.74
C ASN A 386 -29.30 -11.18 19.78
N ARG A 387 -29.09 -10.50 18.64
CA ARG A 387 -28.59 -9.10 18.61
C ARG A 387 -29.60 -8.11 18.03
N GLN A 388 -29.59 -6.89 18.57
CA GLN A 388 -30.48 -5.79 18.17
C GLN A 388 -30.33 -5.47 16.67
N HIS A 389 -31.47 -5.45 15.99
CA HIS A 389 -31.64 -5.16 14.58
C HIS A 389 -31.24 -3.70 14.28
N ASN A 390 -30.37 -3.49 13.29
CA ASN A 390 -30.06 -2.16 12.77
C ASN A 390 -30.88 -1.91 11.48
N PRO A 391 -31.91 -1.04 11.51
CA PRO A 391 -32.88 -0.91 10.42
C PRO A 391 -32.30 -0.37 9.09
N ASP A 392 -31.08 0.17 9.11
CA ASP A 392 -30.43 0.75 7.91
C ASP A 392 -29.63 -0.26 7.08
N ILE A 393 -29.57 -1.54 7.49
CA ILE A 393 -28.85 -2.59 6.76
C ILE A 393 -29.84 -3.69 6.39
N LYS A 394 -30.06 -3.92 5.09
CA LYS A 394 -30.84 -5.07 4.61
C LYS A 394 -30.01 -6.33 4.84
N GLU A 395 -30.27 -7.02 5.95
CA GLU A 395 -29.65 -8.31 6.29
C GLU A 395 -30.28 -9.42 5.43
N PRO A 396 -29.47 -10.30 4.79
CA PRO A 396 -30.00 -11.37 3.97
C PRO A 396 -30.71 -12.43 4.84
N THR A 397 -31.84 -12.97 4.35
CA THR A 397 -32.56 -14.04 5.07
C THR A 397 -31.85 -15.38 4.91
N ILE A 398 -32.09 -16.32 5.83
CA ILE A 398 -31.55 -17.68 5.72
C ILE A 398 -32.04 -18.35 4.43
N GLU A 399 -33.28 -18.06 4.01
CA GLU A 399 -33.88 -18.56 2.77
C GLU A 399 -33.18 -18.00 1.52
N GLU A 400 -32.86 -16.69 1.48
CA GLU A 400 -32.08 -16.08 0.40
C GLU A 400 -30.67 -16.70 0.28
N ILE A 401 -30.04 -17.04 1.41
CA ILE A 401 -28.74 -17.72 1.45
C ILE A 401 -28.86 -19.17 0.94
N GLU A 402 -29.93 -19.89 1.30
CA GLU A 402 -30.21 -21.25 0.83
C GLU A 402 -30.50 -21.32 -0.67
N GLU A 403 -31.23 -20.34 -1.20
CA GLU A 403 -31.46 -20.19 -2.63
C GLU A 403 -30.13 -19.94 -3.37
N GLY A 404 -29.28 -19.04 -2.85
CA GLY A 404 -27.93 -18.82 -3.40
C GLY A 404 -27.04 -20.07 -3.42
N LEU A 405 -27.05 -20.86 -2.34
CA LEU A 405 -26.34 -22.14 -2.26
C LEU A 405 -26.85 -23.16 -3.30
N THR A 406 -28.16 -23.13 -3.58
CA THR A 406 -28.78 -24.04 -4.55
C THR A 406 -28.44 -23.62 -5.98
N LEU A 407 -28.46 -22.32 -6.27
CA LEU A 407 -28.06 -21.77 -7.57
C LEU A 407 -26.60 -22.08 -7.90
N LEU A 408 -25.68 -21.89 -6.95
CA LEU A 408 -24.26 -22.21 -7.17
C LEU A 408 -24.01 -23.68 -7.47
N LYS A 409 -24.73 -24.60 -6.82
CA LYS A 409 -24.67 -26.03 -7.14
C LYS A 409 -25.17 -26.35 -8.56
N GLY A 410 -26.07 -25.54 -9.12
CA GLY A 410 -26.57 -25.66 -10.48
C GLY A 410 -25.71 -24.98 -11.56
N MET A 411 -24.82 -24.06 -11.16
CA MET A 411 -24.02 -23.24 -12.08
C MET A 411 -22.73 -23.90 -12.59
N CYS A 412 -22.41 -25.13 -12.17
CA CYS A 412 -21.20 -25.88 -12.56
C CYS A 412 -20.95 -26.05 -14.07
N ASN A 413 -21.85 -25.61 -14.96
CA ASN A 413 -21.73 -25.80 -16.42
C ASN A 413 -21.84 -24.52 -17.28
N ILE A 414 -22.00 -23.30 -16.74
CA ILE A 414 -22.50 -22.18 -17.57
C ILE A 414 -21.52 -20.99 -17.73
N PHE A 415 -20.48 -20.84 -16.90
CA PHE A 415 -19.82 -19.52 -16.81
C PHE A 415 -18.67 -19.18 -17.77
N PHE A 416 -18.34 -20.03 -18.76
CA PHE A 416 -17.32 -19.67 -19.77
C PHE A 416 -17.74 -19.99 -21.20
N HIS A 417 -18.71 -19.22 -21.69
CA HIS A 417 -18.96 -18.98 -23.12
C HIS A 417 -19.02 -17.47 -23.40
N PHE A 418 -17.96 -16.75 -23.00
CA PHE A 418 -17.67 -15.40 -23.47
C PHE A 418 -16.18 -15.25 -23.77
#